data_AF-A0A1Q4UXF6-F1
#
_entry.id   AF-A0A1Q4UXF6-F1
#
_cell.length_a   1.000
_cell.length_b   1.000
_cell.length_c   1.000
_cell.angle_alpha   90.00
_cell.angle_beta   90.00
_cell.angle_gamma   90.00
#
_symmetry.space_group_name_H-M   'P 1'
#
loop_
_entity.id
_entity.type
_entity.pdbx_description
1 polymer ?
#
loop_
_entity_poly.entity_id
_entity_poly.type
_entity_poly.pdbx_seq_one_letter_code
_entity_poly.pdbx_strand_id
1 'polypeptide(L)'
;MRVERNSSPNDMSETFSQFVTKRLKGISLDANFNEEAKHGKFPDFTCFNGLALLEVKQLKSDQNERLNETIENNESIDNKINFYGKRSFETSFKDGPEKEEIRRQLHNKLSRTIEDHLRKAKEQLKNYSKRNPRKNRVNICIFLNNSIGVFTPDLFASCIDRKMNHKSKDSTRYNSIDYVIYISEKHYIHEEQKFRLTIWSYTNVEATNNPWKDQVIEKIITEWTQFRGAPISLQTESLQSIENSEEIIDIPKKMTRSEQWAIEYQRYPYLSEESIDNIRIIFHRTLLCTYISIIKGKWKKPTKEQQITYLRNFSHVIEEINRRGLDMNDMNKNLLSEQEITRISKGIPQDLIDLIFKEKPNY
;
A
#
# COMPACT_ATOMS: atom_id res chain seq x y z
N MET A 1 4.39 -15.44 4.05
CA MET A 1 5.85 -15.47 3.73
C MET A 1 6.18 -14.10 3.18
N ARG A 2 7.12 -13.33 3.75
CA ARG A 2 7.38 -11.95 3.29
C ARG A 2 7.99 -11.94 1.88
N VAL A 3 7.37 -11.22 0.94
CA VAL A 3 7.95 -10.99 -0.39
C VAL A 3 8.54 -9.60 -0.48
N GLU A 4 9.79 -9.54 -0.91
CA GLU A 4 10.55 -8.30 -1.05
C GLU A 4 10.93 -8.06 -2.50
N ARG A 5 10.77 -6.82 -2.97
CA ARG A 5 11.24 -6.37 -4.28
C ARG A 5 12.44 -5.46 -4.09
N ASN A 6 13.59 -5.89 -4.59
CA ASN A 6 14.79 -5.07 -4.60
C ASN A 6 14.65 -3.99 -5.67
N SER A 7 14.62 -2.72 -5.27
CA SER A 7 14.37 -1.50 -6.04
C SER A 7 12.92 -1.07 -6.25
N SER A 8 12.74 0.23 -6.47
CA SER A 8 11.44 0.82 -6.81
C SER A 8 10.87 0.17 -8.06
N PRO A 9 9.55 -0.07 -8.12
CA PRO A 9 8.91 -0.55 -9.34
C PRO A 9 9.25 0.36 -10.51
N ASN A 10 9.46 -0.23 -11.69
CA ASN A 10 9.48 0.53 -12.94
C ASN A 10 8.18 1.33 -13.07
N ASP A 11 8.21 2.42 -13.85
CA ASP A 11 6.97 3.13 -14.16
C ASP A 11 6.01 2.17 -14.88
N MET A 12 4.97 1.77 -14.17
CA MET A 12 3.98 0.81 -14.65
C MET A 12 3.17 1.41 -15.79
N SER A 13 2.96 2.73 -15.81
CA SER A 13 2.26 3.41 -16.89
C SER A 13 3.10 3.38 -18.18
N GLU A 14 4.40 3.66 -18.07
CA GLU A 14 5.31 3.55 -19.21
C GLU A 14 5.42 2.11 -19.71
N THR A 15 5.61 1.16 -18.78
CA THR A 15 5.69 -0.27 -19.09
C THR A 15 4.42 -0.77 -19.77
N PHE A 16 3.24 -0.34 -19.29
CA PHE A 16 1.96 -0.69 -19.89
C PHE A 16 1.79 -0.06 -21.27
N SER A 17 2.23 1.17 -21.47
CA SER A 17 2.23 1.83 -22.79
C SER A 17 3.11 1.09 -23.79
N GLN A 18 4.30 0.63 -23.36
CA GLN A 18 5.18 -0.20 -24.18
C GLN A 18 4.56 -1.56 -24.50
N PHE A 19 3.86 -2.17 -23.55
CA PHE A 19 3.10 -3.40 -23.78
C PHE A 19 2.04 -3.21 -24.86
N VAL A 20 1.19 -2.19 -24.74
CA VAL A 20 0.12 -1.92 -25.69
C VAL A 20 0.67 -1.73 -27.10
N THR A 21 1.71 -0.90 -27.24
CA THR A 21 2.30 -0.59 -28.55
C THR A 21 3.05 -1.78 -29.16
N LYS A 22 3.86 -2.51 -28.38
CA LYS A 22 4.72 -3.58 -28.89
C LYS A 22 4.02 -4.93 -29.03
N ARG A 23 3.14 -5.29 -28.08
CA ARG A 23 2.47 -6.60 -28.05
C ARG A 23 1.08 -6.56 -28.65
N LEU A 24 0.27 -5.57 -28.27
CA LEU A 24 -1.10 -5.45 -28.79
C LEU A 24 -1.16 -4.73 -30.15
N LYS A 25 -0.02 -4.19 -30.62
CA LYS A 25 0.07 -3.34 -31.82
C LYS A 25 -0.94 -2.18 -31.75
N GLY A 26 -1.18 -1.68 -30.54
CA GLY A 26 -2.08 -0.57 -30.28
C GLY A 26 -1.46 0.77 -30.67
N ILE A 27 -2.32 1.75 -30.92
CA ILE A 27 -1.95 3.13 -31.22
C ILE A 27 -2.25 3.95 -29.96
N SER A 28 -1.24 4.70 -29.49
CA SER A 28 -1.43 5.73 -28.47
C SER A 28 -2.10 6.93 -29.10
N LEU A 29 -3.25 7.34 -28.57
CA LEU A 29 -3.98 8.52 -29.04
C LEU A 29 -3.34 9.80 -28.49
N ASP A 30 -2.63 9.73 -27.36
CA ASP A 30 -1.83 10.83 -26.83
C ASP A 30 -0.66 11.24 -27.74
N ALA A 31 -0.14 10.32 -28.56
CA ALA A 31 0.89 10.66 -29.54
C ALA A 31 0.39 11.71 -30.55
N ASN A 32 -0.93 11.78 -30.78
CA ASN A 32 -1.59 12.76 -31.64
C ASN A 32 -2.47 13.73 -30.83
N PHE A 33 -2.09 14.02 -29.57
CA PHE A 33 -2.88 14.82 -28.63
C PHE A 33 -3.47 16.10 -29.24
N ASN A 34 -2.67 16.86 -30.00
CA ASN A 34 -3.11 18.13 -30.59
C ASN A 34 -4.28 17.99 -31.58
N GLU A 35 -4.38 16.85 -32.27
CA GLU A 35 -5.50 16.58 -33.18
C GLU A 35 -6.69 16.02 -32.39
N GLU A 36 -6.42 15.04 -31.53
CA GLU A 36 -7.43 14.37 -30.73
C GLU A 36 -8.18 15.30 -29.77
N ALA A 37 -7.44 16.21 -29.10
CA ALA A 37 -8.00 17.16 -28.14
C ALA A 37 -8.95 18.19 -28.77
N LYS A 38 -8.81 18.50 -30.06
CA LYS A 38 -9.76 19.35 -30.80
C LYS A 38 -11.15 18.73 -30.85
N HIS A 39 -11.23 17.41 -30.74
CA HIS A 39 -12.46 16.64 -30.79
C HIS A 39 -12.99 16.26 -29.40
N GLY A 40 -12.41 16.83 -28.33
CA GLY A 40 -12.84 16.63 -26.94
C GLY A 40 -12.02 15.57 -26.21
N LYS A 41 -12.67 14.85 -25.29
CA LYS A 41 -12.05 13.81 -24.46
C LYS A 41 -11.96 12.48 -25.22
N PHE A 42 -10.82 11.82 -25.12
CA PHE A 42 -10.50 10.55 -25.81
C PHE A 42 -9.78 9.58 -24.85
N PRO A 43 -9.81 8.26 -25.15
CA PRO A 43 -9.07 7.26 -24.39
C PRO A 43 -7.58 7.26 -24.75
N ASP A 44 -6.74 6.65 -23.91
CA ASP A 44 -5.29 6.65 -24.12
C ASP A 44 -4.87 5.78 -25.31
N PHE A 45 -5.55 4.65 -25.55
CA PHE A 45 -5.18 3.72 -26.62
C PHE A 45 -6.37 3.15 -27.41
N THR A 46 -6.07 2.82 -28.67
CA THR A 46 -6.90 1.97 -29.53
C THR A 46 -6.10 0.75 -30.02
N CYS A 47 -6.65 -0.45 -29.84
CA CYS A 47 -5.96 -1.72 -30.11
C CYS A 47 -6.75 -2.56 -31.13
N PHE A 48 -6.07 -3.56 -31.70
CA PHE A 48 -6.67 -4.54 -32.61
C PHE A 48 -7.52 -3.89 -33.73
N ASN A 49 -6.95 -2.90 -34.41
CA ASN A 49 -7.61 -2.13 -35.47
C ASN A 49 -8.94 -1.48 -35.01
N GLY A 50 -8.96 -0.94 -33.79
CA GLY A 50 -10.11 -0.22 -33.23
C GLY A 50 -11.19 -1.11 -32.62
N LEU A 51 -10.92 -2.41 -32.47
CA LEU A 51 -11.80 -3.34 -31.78
C LEU A 51 -11.80 -3.10 -30.26
N ALA A 52 -10.69 -2.66 -29.67
CA ALA A 52 -10.61 -2.37 -28.24
C ALA A 52 -10.14 -0.93 -27.99
N LEU A 53 -10.81 -0.24 -27.07
CA LEU A 53 -10.37 1.04 -26.53
C LEU A 53 -9.93 0.86 -25.08
N LEU A 54 -8.76 1.39 -24.74
CA LEU A 54 -8.20 1.30 -23.40
C LEU A 54 -8.08 2.71 -22.82
N GLU A 55 -8.73 2.93 -21.68
CA GLU A 55 -8.47 4.05 -20.79
C GLU A 55 -7.65 3.57 -19.59
N VAL A 56 -6.50 4.15 -19.33
CA VAL A 56 -5.54 3.76 -18.31
C VAL A 56 -5.50 4.79 -17.19
N LYS A 57 -5.71 4.34 -15.96
CA LYS A 57 -5.70 5.15 -14.73
C LYS A 57 -4.63 4.62 -13.79
N GLN A 58 -3.60 5.43 -13.57
CA GLN A 58 -2.57 5.13 -12.57
C GLN A 58 -3.03 5.62 -11.20
N LEU A 59 -2.96 4.74 -10.20
CA LEU A 59 -3.13 5.11 -8.79
C LEU A 59 -1.79 5.69 -8.30
N LYS A 60 -1.81 6.92 -7.76
CA LYS A 60 -0.60 7.68 -7.39
C LYS A 60 -0.48 7.94 -5.89
N SER A 61 0.75 8.13 -5.43
CA SER A 61 1.16 8.23 -4.02
C SER A 61 0.65 9.48 -3.29
N ASP A 62 0.20 10.52 -3.99
CA ASP A 62 -0.47 11.70 -3.43
C ASP A 62 -1.72 11.32 -2.61
N GLN A 63 -2.24 10.13 -2.86
CA GLN A 63 -3.35 9.56 -2.10
C GLN A 63 -2.93 9.17 -0.67
N ASN A 64 -1.67 8.80 -0.41
CA ASN A 64 -1.21 8.48 0.94
C ASN A 64 -1.20 9.71 1.85
N GLU A 65 -0.74 10.86 1.35
CA GLU A 65 -0.76 12.12 2.12
C GLU A 65 -2.18 12.49 2.52
N ARG A 66 -3.12 12.41 1.55
CA ARG A 66 -4.54 12.65 1.81
C ARG A 66 -5.15 11.66 2.80
N LEU A 67 -4.69 10.41 2.83
CA LEU A 67 -5.17 9.42 3.80
C LEU A 67 -4.64 9.73 5.20
N ASN A 68 -3.35 10.09 5.32
CA ASN A 68 -2.76 10.52 6.58
C ASN A 68 -3.48 11.75 7.14
N GLU A 69 -3.78 12.76 6.32
CA GLU A 69 -4.60 13.91 6.73
C GLU A 69 -5.98 13.49 7.25
N THR A 70 -6.59 12.45 6.68
CA THR A 70 -7.91 11.97 7.12
C THR A 70 -7.81 11.32 8.49
N ILE A 71 -6.72 10.60 8.75
CA ILE A 71 -6.44 10.00 10.04
C ILE A 71 -6.23 11.10 11.08
N GLU A 72 -5.33 12.05 10.82
CA GLU A 72 -4.98 13.14 11.74
C GLU A 72 -6.19 14.02 12.10
N ASN A 73 -7.09 14.28 11.15
CA ASN A 73 -8.27 15.13 11.37
C ASN A 73 -9.42 14.45 12.13
N ASN A 74 -9.45 13.11 12.18
CA ASN A 74 -10.51 12.35 12.85
C ASN A 74 -10.03 11.67 14.15
N GLU A 75 -8.79 11.90 14.53
CA GLU A 75 -8.18 11.33 15.73
C GLU A 75 -8.64 12.10 16.98
N SER A 76 -9.36 11.43 17.87
CA SER A 76 -9.58 11.94 19.22
C SER A 76 -8.34 11.77 20.09
N ILE A 77 -8.12 12.71 21.02
CA ILE A 77 -6.96 12.71 21.93
C ILE A 77 -6.91 11.43 22.79
N ASP A 78 -8.08 10.87 23.16
CA ASP A 78 -8.18 9.72 24.06
C ASP A 78 -7.90 8.36 23.38
N ASN A 79 -8.07 8.27 22.05
CA ASN A 79 -7.81 7.07 21.26
C ASN A 79 -6.48 7.08 20.51
N LYS A 80 -5.72 8.17 20.63
CA LYS A 80 -4.37 8.30 20.07
C LYS A 80 -3.40 7.35 20.73
N ILE A 81 -2.81 6.46 19.94
CA ILE A 81 -1.65 5.66 20.35
C ILE A 81 -0.40 6.44 19.97
N ASN A 82 0.47 6.72 20.94
CA ASN A 82 1.76 7.33 20.63
C ASN A 82 2.69 6.25 20.07
N PHE A 83 3.32 6.50 18.92
CA PHE A 83 4.29 5.59 18.32
C PHE A 83 5.44 6.36 17.65
N TYR A 84 6.52 5.67 17.33
CA TYR A 84 7.69 6.26 16.69
C TYR A 84 7.84 5.73 15.26
N GLY A 85 7.94 6.61 14.26
CA GLY A 85 8.20 6.22 12.87
C GLY A 85 6.95 5.89 12.08
N LYS A 86 6.94 4.76 11.36
CA LYS A 86 5.83 4.33 10.49
C LYS A 86 5.10 3.13 11.10
N ARG A 87 3.79 3.11 10.97
CA ARG A 87 2.92 2.05 11.50
C ARG A 87 1.76 1.77 10.54
N SER A 88 1.22 0.55 10.58
CA SER A 88 0.00 0.23 9.83
C SER A 88 -1.22 0.86 10.48
N PHE A 89 -2.23 1.22 9.69
CA PHE A 89 -3.51 1.72 10.22
C PHE A 89 -4.11 0.76 11.26
N GLU A 90 -4.09 -0.55 10.98
CA GLU A 90 -4.64 -1.59 11.87
C GLU A 90 -4.07 -1.57 13.28
N THR A 91 -2.79 -1.22 13.41
CA THR A 91 -2.12 -1.20 14.71
C THR A 91 -2.09 0.19 15.31
N SER A 92 -2.42 1.26 14.58
CA SER A 92 -2.30 2.64 15.04
C SER A 92 -3.42 3.09 15.99
N PHE A 93 -4.51 2.32 16.09
CA PHE A 93 -5.68 2.65 16.90
C PHE A 93 -6.07 1.50 17.80
N LYS A 94 -6.58 1.83 18.99
CA LYS A 94 -7.26 0.86 19.86
C LYS A 94 -8.50 0.35 19.15
N ASP A 95 -8.82 -0.93 19.34
CA ASP A 95 -10.04 -1.49 18.78
C ASP A 95 -11.26 -0.81 19.39
N GLY A 96 -12.20 -0.39 18.54
CA GLY A 96 -13.39 0.31 18.98
C GLY A 96 -14.15 1.02 17.85
N PRO A 97 -15.30 1.64 18.16
CA PRO A 97 -16.16 2.28 17.16
C PRO A 97 -15.47 3.40 16.36
N GLU A 98 -14.54 4.13 16.97
CA GLU A 98 -13.81 5.21 16.29
C GLU A 98 -12.86 4.68 15.22
N LYS A 99 -12.11 3.61 15.51
CA LYS A 99 -11.25 2.93 14.52
C LYS A 99 -12.06 2.50 13.31
N GLU A 100 -13.25 1.93 13.52
CA GLU A 100 -14.16 1.54 12.43
C GLU A 100 -14.72 2.73 11.66
N GLU A 101 -15.01 3.85 12.33
CA GLU A 101 -15.44 5.07 11.67
C GLU A 101 -14.33 5.66 10.79
N ILE A 102 -13.10 5.75 11.29
CA ILE A 102 -11.94 6.21 10.50
C ILE A 102 -11.72 5.25 9.32
N ARG A 103 -11.78 3.93 9.54
CA ARG A 103 -11.68 2.89 8.50
C ARG A 103 -12.72 3.14 7.40
N ARG A 104 -13.98 3.37 7.79
CA ARG A 104 -15.10 3.66 6.88
C ARG A 104 -14.84 4.95 6.09
N GLN A 105 -14.33 5.99 6.71
CA GLN A 105 -14.01 7.25 6.03
C GLN A 105 -12.86 7.09 5.03
N LEU A 106 -11.78 6.39 5.41
CA LEU A 106 -10.67 6.07 4.51
C LEU A 106 -11.17 5.27 3.31
N HIS A 107 -11.96 4.21 3.56
CA HIS A 107 -12.59 3.41 2.52
C HIS A 107 -13.48 4.26 1.60
N ASN A 108 -14.28 5.17 2.14
CA ASN A 108 -15.10 6.10 1.36
C ASN A 108 -14.26 7.05 0.51
N LYS A 109 -13.12 7.53 1.02
CA LYS A 109 -12.21 8.41 0.28
C LYS A 109 -11.57 7.67 -0.90
N LEU A 110 -11.08 6.45 -0.67
CA LEU A 110 -10.57 5.56 -1.72
C LEU A 110 -11.64 5.24 -2.77
N SER A 111 -12.87 4.93 -2.31
CA SER A 111 -14.02 4.68 -3.17
C SER A 111 -14.35 5.87 -4.08
N ARG A 112 -14.26 7.10 -3.56
CA ARG A 112 -14.50 8.34 -4.33
C ARG A 112 -13.44 8.54 -5.42
N THR A 113 -12.17 8.26 -5.11
CA THR A 113 -11.09 8.30 -6.10
C THR A 113 -11.37 7.35 -7.27
N ILE A 114 -11.74 6.10 -6.97
CA ILE A 114 -12.11 5.12 -8.01
C ILE A 114 -13.31 5.60 -8.83
N GLU A 115 -14.35 6.13 -8.15
CA GLU A 115 -15.55 6.67 -8.80
C GLU A 115 -15.23 7.82 -9.78
N ASP A 116 -14.34 8.74 -9.39
CA ASP A 116 -13.92 9.84 -10.25
C ASP A 116 -13.16 9.36 -11.47
N HIS A 117 -12.30 8.35 -11.31
CA HIS A 117 -11.61 7.71 -12.42
C HIS A 117 -12.57 7.03 -13.39
N LEU A 118 -13.54 6.25 -12.88
CA LEU A 118 -14.59 5.62 -13.69
C LEU A 118 -15.44 6.65 -14.43
N ARG A 119 -15.82 7.76 -13.77
CA ARG A 119 -16.59 8.83 -14.40
C ARG A 119 -15.84 9.46 -15.57
N LYS A 120 -14.54 9.74 -15.40
CA LYS A 120 -13.70 10.29 -16.49
C LYS A 120 -13.57 9.29 -17.63
N ALA A 121 -13.26 8.02 -17.32
CA ALA A 121 -13.13 6.95 -18.30
C ALA A 121 -14.40 6.76 -19.14
N LYS A 122 -15.57 6.73 -18.49
CA LYS A 122 -16.87 6.65 -19.15
C LYS A 122 -17.03 7.75 -20.20
N GLU A 123 -16.77 9.00 -19.82
CA GLU A 123 -16.92 10.13 -20.74
C GLU A 123 -15.93 10.06 -21.91
N GLN A 124 -14.67 9.68 -21.65
CA GLN A 124 -13.64 9.50 -22.69
C GLN A 124 -14.04 8.41 -23.70
N LEU A 125 -14.40 7.22 -23.21
CA LEU A 125 -14.80 6.07 -24.03
C LEU A 125 -16.09 6.33 -24.81
N LYS A 126 -17.07 6.98 -24.18
CA LYS A 126 -18.35 7.36 -24.81
C LYS A 126 -18.14 8.36 -25.93
N ASN A 127 -17.42 9.46 -25.67
CA ASN A 127 -17.21 10.52 -26.65
C ASN A 127 -16.43 10.01 -27.87
N TYR A 128 -15.36 9.24 -27.63
CA TYR A 128 -14.60 8.64 -28.72
C TYR A 128 -15.42 7.61 -29.51
N SER A 129 -16.27 6.82 -28.85
CA SER A 129 -17.14 5.87 -29.54
C SER A 129 -18.24 6.50 -30.36
N LYS A 130 -18.79 7.62 -29.90
CA LYS A 130 -19.76 8.39 -30.68
C LYS A 130 -19.14 8.97 -31.96
N ARG A 131 -17.91 9.48 -31.90
CA ARG A 131 -17.25 10.10 -33.06
C ARG A 131 -16.62 9.09 -34.03
N ASN A 132 -16.18 7.93 -33.51
CA ASN A 132 -15.59 6.85 -34.28
C ASN A 132 -16.47 5.59 -34.17
N PRO A 133 -17.67 5.59 -34.77
CA PRO A 133 -18.61 4.49 -34.63
C PRO A 133 -18.04 3.20 -35.22
N ARG A 134 -18.16 2.12 -34.46
CA ARG A 134 -17.81 0.77 -34.89
C ARG A 134 -18.81 -0.21 -34.30
N LYS A 135 -19.32 -1.12 -35.13
CA LYS A 135 -20.32 -2.11 -34.72
C LYS A 135 -19.82 -3.01 -33.58
N ASN A 136 -18.58 -3.47 -33.69
CA ASN A 136 -17.95 -4.35 -32.71
C ASN A 136 -16.83 -3.59 -32.01
N ARG A 137 -17.02 -3.31 -30.72
CA ARG A 137 -16.03 -2.66 -29.86
C ARG A 137 -16.11 -3.16 -28.42
N VAL A 138 -14.94 -3.20 -27.78
CA VAL A 138 -14.78 -3.43 -26.34
C VAL A 138 -14.18 -2.18 -25.70
N ASN A 139 -14.87 -1.60 -24.74
CA ASN A 139 -14.42 -0.42 -24.01
C ASN A 139 -13.89 -0.83 -22.63
N ILE A 140 -12.61 -0.60 -22.37
CA ILE A 140 -11.91 -1.15 -21.22
C ILE A 140 -11.34 0.00 -20.39
N CYS A 141 -11.63 0.01 -19.09
CA CYS A 141 -10.99 0.89 -18.12
C CYS A 141 -9.96 0.08 -17.33
N ILE A 142 -8.71 0.51 -17.31
CA ILE A 142 -7.58 -0.19 -16.70
C ILE A 142 -7.06 0.65 -15.54
N PHE A 143 -6.95 0.04 -14.36
CA PHE A 143 -6.34 0.63 -13.19
C PHE A 143 -5.00 -0.02 -12.92
N LEU A 144 -3.96 0.80 -12.76
CA LEU A 144 -2.59 0.35 -12.50
C LEU A 144 -2.18 0.77 -11.08
N ASN A 145 -1.85 -0.22 -10.24
CA ASN A 145 -1.27 0.01 -8.92
C ASN A 145 0.14 -0.57 -8.83
N ASN A 146 1.14 0.30 -8.77
CA ASN A 146 2.54 -0.12 -8.67
C ASN A 146 3.11 -0.05 -7.25
N SER A 147 2.54 0.78 -6.37
CA SER A 147 3.22 1.24 -5.15
C SER A 147 2.33 1.49 -3.94
N ILE A 148 1.00 1.51 -4.07
CA ILE A 148 0.11 1.89 -2.98
C ILE A 148 -0.47 0.64 -2.31
N GLY A 149 0.00 0.31 -1.10
CA GLY A 149 -0.48 -0.85 -0.33
C GLY A 149 -1.94 -0.76 0.11
N VAL A 150 -2.49 0.46 0.27
CA VAL A 150 -3.88 0.63 0.75
C VAL A 150 -4.94 0.27 -0.29
N PHE A 151 -4.57 0.22 -1.59
CA PHE A 151 -5.46 -0.24 -2.66
C PHE A 151 -5.33 -1.74 -2.81
N THR A 152 -5.78 -2.45 -1.79
CA THR A 152 -5.83 -3.90 -1.85
C THR A 152 -6.82 -4.33 -2.94
N PRO A 153 -6.55 -5.43 -3.65
CA PRO A 153 -7.46 -6.02 -4.63
C PRO A 153 -8.92 -6.17 -4.14
N ASP A 154 -9.17 -6.53 -2.89
CA ASP A 154 -10.50 -6.73 -2.30
C ASP A 154 -11.25 -5.41 -2.12
N LEU A 155 -10.55 -4.38 -1.64
CA LEU A 155 -11.07 -3.03 -1.54
C LEU A 155 -11.45 -2.50 -2.92
N PHE A 156 -10.59 -2.72 -3.92
CA PHE A 156 -10.86 -2.32 -5.28
C PHE A 156 -12.09 -3.05 -5.84
N ALA A 157 -12.16 -4.37 -5.72
CA ALA A 157 -13.26 -5.19 -6.20
C ALA A 157 -14.60 -4.77 -5.58
N SER A 158 -14.68 -4.68 -4.25
CA SER A 158 -15.90 -4.24 -3.53
C SER A 158 -16.35 -2.83 -3.94
N CYS A 159 -15.40 -1.93 -4.21
CA CYS A 159 -15.71 -0.60 -4.72
C CYS A 159 -16.32 -0.67 -6.13
N ILE A 160 -15.72 -1.43 -7.04
CA ILE A 160 -16.21 -1.56 -8.41
C ILE A 160 -17.59 -2.23 -8.41
N ASP A 161 -17.79 -3.33 -7.69
CA ASP A 161 -19.08 -4.02 -7.64
C ASP A 161 -20.21 -3.09 -7.21
N ARG A 162 -20.00 -2.32 -6.14
CA ARG A 162 -20.99 -1.36 -5.64
C ARG A 162 -21.28 -0.24 -6.64
N LYS A 163 -20.28 0.21 -7.41
CA LYS A 163 -20.40 1.35 -8.33
C LYS A 163 -20.95 0.96 -9.69
N MET A 164 -20.53 -0.19 -10.22
CA MET A 164 -20.94 -0.69 -11.52
C MET A 164 -22.36 -1.26 -11.49
N ASN A 165 -22.76 -1.93 -10.40
CA ASN A 165 -24.11 -2.48 -10.24
C ASN A 165 -25.19 -1.41 -9.92
N HIS A 166 -24.80 -0.15 -9.70
CA HIS A 166 -25.76 0.91 -9.44
C HIS A 166 -26.56 1.25 -10.72
N LYS A 167 -27.84 0.88 -10.73
CA LYS A 167 -28.77 1.23 -11.81
C LYS A 167 -29.12 2.72 -11.73
N SER A 168 -29.12 3.39 -12.87
CA SER A 168 -29.87 4.64 -13.08
C SER A 168 -31.23 4.29 -13.71
N LYS A 169 -32.16 5.26 -13.78
CA LYS A 169 -33.57 5.03 -14.20
C LYS A 169 -33.73 4.10 -15.42
N ASP A 170 -32.82 4.15 -16.40
CA ASP A 170 -32.94 3.40 -17.66
C ASP A 170 -31.70 2.58 -18.08
N SER A 171 -30.57 2.65 -17.35
CA SER A 171 -29.35 1.89 -17.67
C SER A 171 -28.38 1.76 -16.50
N THR A 172 -27.37 0.89 -16.63
CA THR A 172 -26.22 0.90 -15.70
C THR A 172 -25.53 2.27 -15.73
N ARG A 173 -25.01 2.72 -14.58
CA ARG A 173 -24.38 4.05 -14.46
C ARG A 173 -23.18 4.21 -15.40
N TYR A 174 -22.47 3.13 -15.70
CA TYR A 174 -21.23 3.12 -16.47
C TYR A 174 -21.34 2.28 -17.76
N ASN A 175 -22.50 2.34 -18.43
CA ASN A 175 -22.84 1.61 -19.68
C ASN A 175 -21.88 1.80 -20.88
N SER A 176 -20.93 2.74 -20.80
CA SER A 176 -19.92 2.94 -21.85
C SER A 176 -18.63 2.18 -21.58
N ILE A 177 -18.53 1.50 -20.43
CA ILE A 177 -17.41 0.66 -20.00
C ILE A 177 -17.90 -0.79 -20.00
N ASP A 178 -17.27 -1.62 -20.82
CA ASP A 178 -17.56 -3.06 -20.88
C ASP A 178 -16.82 -3.82 -19.79
N TYR A 179 -15.54 -3.47 -19.57
CA TYR A 179 -14.68 -4.11 -18.58
C TYR A 179 -13.93 -3.10 -17.73
N VAL A 180 -13.75 -3.43 -16.46
CA VAL A 180 -12.77 -2.78 -15.58
C VAL A 180 -11.69 -3.81 -15.25
N ILE A 181 -10.43 -3.48 -15.52
CA ILE A 181 -9.28 -4.34 -15.19
C ILE A 181 -8.43 -3.61 -14.16
N TYR A 182 -8.06 -4.30 -13.10
CA TYR A 182 -7.11 -3.85 -12.10
C TYR A 182 -5.85 -4.69 -12.17
N ILE A 183 -4.69 -4.04 -12.33
CA ILE A 183 -3.39 -4.69 -12.36
C ILE A 183 -2.57 -4.13 -11.20
N SER A 184 -2.18 -5.01 -10.29
CA SER A 184 -1.38 -4.66 -9.12
C SER A 184 0.00 -5.32 -9.19
N GLU A 185 1.04 -4.50 -9.17
CA GLU A 185 2.42 -4.94 -8.89
C GLU A 185 2.86 -4.60 -7.46
N LYS A 186 1.91 -4.15 -6.64
CA LYS A 186 2.11 -3.91 -5.21
C LYS A 186 1.57 -5.05 -4.35
N HIS A 187 0.67 -5.85 -4.90
CA HIS A 187 0.02 -6.95 -4.21
C HIS A 187 0.23 -8.25 -4.97
N TYR A 188 0.22 -9.34 -4.22
CA TYR A 188 0.40 -10.68 -4.74
C TYR A 188 -0.43 -11.67 -3.96
N ILE A 189 -0.65 -12.86 -4.53
CA ILE A 189 -1.28 -13.98 -3.85
C ILE A 189 -0.35 -15.20 -3.86
N HIS A 190 -0.52 -16.07 -2.85
CA HIS A 190 0.07 -17.40 -2.82
C HIS A 190 -0.94 -18.41 -3.35
N GLU A 191 -0.66 -19.00 -4.50
CA GLU A 191 -1.51 -20.03 -5.10
C GLU A 191 -0.64 -21.25 -5.44
N GLU A 192 -0.97 -22.43 -4.91
CA GLU A 192 -0.22 -23.66 -5.15
C GLU A 192 1.30 -23.54 -4.88
N GLN A 193 1.68 -22.83 -3.81
CA GLN A 193 3.08 -22.51 -3.47
C GLN A 193 3.82 -21.63 -4.49
N LYS A 194 3.10 -21.02 -5.43
CA LYS A 194 3.66 -20.08 -6.41
C LYS A 194 3.21 -18.66 -6.08
N PHE A 195 4.19 -17.75 -6.13
CA PHE A 195 3.96 -16.32 -6.13
C PHE A 195 3.22 -15.92 -7.41
N ARG A 196 2.15 -15.13 -7.30
CA ARG A 196 1.46 -14.56 -8.47
C ARG A 196 1.07 -13.10 -8.24
N LEU A 197 1.35 -12.24 -9.21
CA LEU A 197 0.85 -10.87 -9.20
C LEU A 197 -0.66 -10.85 -9.42
N THR A 198 -1.34 -9.88 -8.83
CA THR A 198 -2.80 -9.81 -8.87
C THR A 198 -3.29 -9.05 -10.10
N ILE A 199 -4.10 -9.71 -10.93
CA ILE A 199 -5.00 -9.06 -11.86
C ILE A 199 -6.42 -9.39 -11.47
N TRP A 200 -7.26 -8.37 -11.39
CA TRP A 200 -8.69 -8.52 -11.18
C TRP A 200 -9.46 -7.91 -12.34
N SER A 201 -10.55 -8.55 -12.77
CA SER A 201 -11.40 -8.03 -13.83
C SER A 201 -12.88 -8.09 -13.46
N TYR A 202 -13.59 -7.02 -13.80
CA TYR A 202 -15.05 -6.93 -13.72
C TYR A 202 -15.64 -6.82 -15.13
N THR A 203 -16.70 -7.59 -15.36
CA THR A 203 -17.48 -7.57 -16.59
C THR A 203 -18.80 -6.86 -16.33
N ASN A 204 -19.09 -5.82 -17.11
CA ASN A 204 -20.39 -5.15 -17.03
C ASN A 204 -21.49 -6.07 -17.59
N VAL A 205 -22.69 -6.02 -17.00
CA VAL A 205 -23.87 -6.82 -17.40
C VAL A 205 -24.22 -6.65 -18.87
N GLU A 206 -23.93 -5.50 -19.47
CA GLU A 206 -24.17 -5.29 -20.90
C GLU A 206 -23.15 -6.02 -21.78
N ALA A 207 -21.92 -6.21 -21.28
CA ALA A 207 -20.84 -6.92 -21.95
C ALA A 207 -21.00 -8.44 -21.85
N THR A 208 -21.58 -8.98 -20.77
CA THR A 208 -21.83 -10.43 -20.60
C THR A 208 -22.71 -11.02 -21.70
N ASN A 209 -23.55 -10.21 -22.33
CA ASN A 209 -24.37 -10.61 -23.48
C ASN A 209 -23.56 -10.79 -24.79
N ASN A 210 -22.25 -10.53 -24.76
CA ASN A 210 -21.37 -10.57 -25.92
C ASN A 210 -20.09 -11.37 -25.62
N PRO A 211 -20.14 -12.72 -25.62
CA PRO A 211 -19.01 -13.57 -25.18
C PRO A 211 -17.71 -13.38 -25.96
N TRP A 212 -17.77 -12.87 -27.19
CA TRP A 212 -16.58 -12.55 -27.98
C TRP A 212 -15.72 -11.46 -27.32
N LYS A 213 -16.31 -10.62 -26.46
CA LYS A 213 -15.57 -9.59 -25.73
C LYS A 213 -14.62 -10.21 -24.70
N ASP A 214 -15.02 -11.30 -24.05
CA ASP A 214 -14.18 -12.02 -23.08
C ASP A 214 -12.89 -12.53 -23.76
N GLN A 215 -12.99 -13.02 -25.00
CA GLN A 215 -11.82 -13.47 -25.77
C GLN A 215 -10.80 -12.33 -26.01
N VAL A 216 -11.28 -11.08 -26.15
CA VAL A 216 -10.40 -9.91 -26.27
C VAL A 216 -9.68 -9.64 -24.95
N ILE A 217 -10.39 -9.76 -23.83
CA ILE A 217 -9.86 -9.55 -22.48
C ILE A 217 -8.84 -10.63 -22.11
N GLU A 218 -9.19 -11.90 -22.34
CA GLU A 218 -8.29 -13.04 -22.16
C GLU A 218 -7.00 -12.87 -22.97
N LYS A 219 -7.10 -12.41 -24.21
CA LYS A 219 -5.93 -12.10 -25.03
C LYS A 219 -5.07 -10.99 -24.42
N ILE A 220 -5.67 -9.88 -23.97
CA ILE A 220 -4.92 -8.78 -23.35
C ILE A 220 -4.19 -9.27 -22.09
N ILE A 221 -4.88 -10.00 -21.22
CA ILE A 221 -4.31 -10.51 -19.95
C ILE A 221 -3.19 -11.52 -20.22
N THR A 222 -3.39 -12.43 -21.18
CA THR A 222 -2.38 -13.42 -21.58
C THR A 222 -1.12 -12.75 -22.12
N GLU A 223 -1.27 -11.80 -23.03
CA GLU A 223 -0.15 -11.07 -23.62
C GLU A 223 0.57 -10.21 -22.56
N TRP A 224 -0.16 -9.61 -21.62
CA TRP A 224 0.43 -8.86 -20.50
C TRP A 224 1.25 -9.76 -19.59
N THR A 225 0.70 -10.92 -19.23
CA THR A 225 1.38 -11.94 -18.42
C THR A 225 2.70 -12.36 -19.07
N GLN A 226 2.67 -12.67 -20.37
CA GLN A 226 3.86 -13.02 -21.13
C GLN A 226 4.86 -11.87 -21.25
N PHE A 227 4.38 -10.63 -21.42
CA PHE A 227 5.23 -9.45 -21.53
C PHE A 227 5.95 -9.13 -20.22
N ARG A 228 5.28 -9.29 -19.08
CA ARG A 228 5.89 -9.06 -17.75
C ARG A 228 6.81 -10.19 -17.33
N GLY A 229 6.59 -11.41 -17.83
CA GLY A 229 7.39 -12.58 -17.45
C GLY A 229 7.23 -12.99 -15.98
N ALA A 230 6.19 -12.48 -15.31
CA ALA A 230 5.80 -12.87 -13.97
C ALA A 230 4.55 -13.74 -14.03
N PRO A 231 4.45 -14.81 -13.23
CA PRO A 231 3.19 -15.54 -13.07
C PRO A 231 2.13 -14.58 -12.52
N ILE A 232 0.97 -14.57 -13.16
CA ILE A 232 -0.17 -13.74 -12.79
C ILE A 232 -1.32 -14.65 -12.37
N SER A 233 -2.08 -14.21 -11.37
CA SER A 233 -3.37 -14.82 -11.04
C SER A 233 -4.47 -13.90 -11.51
N LEU A 234 -5.32 -14.41 -12.40
CA LEU A 234 -6.51 -13.73 -12.85
C LEU A 234 -7.64 -14.04 -11.89
N GLN A 235 -8.16 -13.01 -11.25
CA GLN A 235 -9.27 -13.07 -10.32
C GLN A 235 -10.52 -12.51 -11.00
N THR A 236 -11.53 -13.35 -11.17
CA THR A 236 -12.82 -13.00 -11.81
C THR A 236 -13.93 -13.07 -10.78
N GLU A 237 -14.69 -11.97 -10.59
CA GLU A 237 -16.02 -11.87 -9.96
C GLU A 237 -16.23 -12.37 -8.51
N SER A 238 -15.38 -13.25 -7.97
CA SER A 238 -15.47 -13.79 -6.62
C SER A 238 -14.55 -13.03 -5.67
N LEU A 239 -15.12 -12.35 -4.67
CA LEU A 239 -14.35 -11.68 -3.61
C LEU A 239 -13.52 -12.66 -2.77
N GLN A 240 -13.95 -13.91 -2.65
CA GLN A 240 -13.34 -14.92 -1.76
C GLN A 240 -11.91 -15.29 -2.18
N SER A 241 -11.58 -15.20 -3.47
CA SER A 241 -10.23 -15.49 -3.96
C SER A 241 -9.28 -14.28 -3.91
N ILE A 242 -9.80 -13.11 -3.49
CA ILE A 242 -9.09 -11.84 -3.43
C ILE A 242 -8.63 -11.51 -2.01
N GLU A 243 -9.32 -12.03 -0.99
CA GLU A 243 -9.09 -11.76 0.45
C GLU A 243 -7.69 -12.17 0.94
N ASN A 244 -6.96 -13.03 0.20
CA ASN A 244 -5.62 -13.51 0.57
C ASN A 244 -4.47 -12.75 -0.10
N SER A 245 -4.72 -11.54 -0.61
CA SER A 245 -3.64 -10.74 -1.19
C SER A 245 -2.73 -10.14 -0.12
N GLU A 246 -1.43 -10.28 -0.30
CA GLU A 246 -0.39 -9.72 0.56
C GLU A 246 0.35 -8.57 -0.17
N GLU A 247 0.93 -7.64 0.59
CA GLU A 247 1.73 -6.53 0.04
C GLU A 247 3.17 -6.98 -0.27
N ILE A 248 3.69 -6.58 -1.43
CA ILE A 248 5.11 -6.69 -1.78
C ILE A 248 5.85 -5.52 -1.14
N ILE A 249 6.89 -5.81 -0.35
CA ILE A 249 7.67 -4.76 0.32
C ILE A 249 8.82 -4.30 -0.58
N ASP A 250 8.82 -3.01 -0.92
CA ASP A 250 9.85 -2.40 -1.74
C ASP A 250 11.09 -2.07 -0.92
N ILE A 251 12.22 -2.66 -1.28
CA ILE A 251 13.52 -2.44 -0.65
C ILE A 251 14.28 -1.38 -1.45
N PRO A 252 14.53 -0.18 -0.88
CA PRO A 252 15.25 0.89 -1.58
C PRO A 252 16.67 0.47 -1.99
N LYS A 253 17.13 0.92 -3.17
CA LYS A 253 18.51 0.68 -3.63
C LYS A 253 19.57 1.31 -2.72
N LYS A 254 19.21 2.43 -2.08
CA LYS A 254 20.03 3.13 -1.09
C LYS A 254 19.16 3.34 0.14
N MET A 255 19.67 2.97 1.30
CA MET A 255 18.99 3.11 2.57
C MET A 255 19.99 3.57 3.63
N THR A 256 19.48 4.32 4.61
CA THR A 256 20.19 4.61 5.84
C THR A 256 20.38 3.33 6.65
N ARG A 257 21.32 3.33 7.60
CA ARG A 257 21.53 2.19 8.50
C ARG A 257 20.28 1.86 9.33
N SER A 258 19.53 2.88 9.75
CA SER A 258 18.30 2.68 10.53
C SER A 258 17.23 1.96 9.71
N GLU A 259 17.06 2.32 8.44
CA GLU A 259 16.14 1.63 7.53
C GLU A 259 16.57 0.18 7.27
N GLN A 260 17.88 -0.04 7.13
CA GLN A 260 18.43 -1.39 6.99
C GLN A 260 18.11 -2.26 8.22
N TRP A 261 18.36 -1.75 9.43
CA TRP A 261 18.07 -2.48 10.67
C TRP A 261 16.57 -2.76 10.84
N ALA A 262 15.70 -1.83 10.43
CA ALA A 262 14.27 -2.07 10.45
C ALA A 262 13.88 -3.25 9.53
N ILE A 263 14.42 -3.30 8.30
CA ILE A 263 14.19 -4.41 7.37
C ILE A 263 14.74 -5.73 7.94
N GLU A 264 15.95 -5.71 8.52
CA GLU A 264 16.56 -6.88 9.15
C GLU A 264 15.68 -7.45 10.27
N TYR A 265 15.16 -6.59 11.15
CA TYR A 265 14.24 -7.01 12.20
C TYR A 265 12.94 -7.59 11.65
N GLN A 266 12.34 -6.92 10.67
CA GLN A 266 11.11 -7.39 10.03
C GLN A 266 11.28 -8.74 9.30
N ARG A 267 12.49 -9.09 8.85
CA ARG A 267 12.81 -10.43 8.29
C ARG A 267 12.90 -11.51 9.36
N TYR A 268 13.35 -11.16 10.56
CA TYR A 268 13.50 -12.08 11.68
C TYR A 268 13.14 -11.38 13.00
N PRO A 269 11.83 -11.31 13.35
CA PRO A 269 11.36 -10.55 14.50
C PRO A 269 11.61 -11.31 15.80
N TYR A 270 12.88 -11.49 16.18
CA TYR A 270 13.28 -12.32 17.32
C TYR A 270 12.76 -11.85 18.69
N LEU A 271 12.23 -10.63 18.79
CA LEU A 271 11.58 -10.16 20.00
C LEU A 271 10.09 -10.54 20.03
N SER A 272 9.55 -11.24 19.03
CA SER A 272 8.11 -11.57 18.91
C SER A 272 7.55 -12.42 20.03
N GLU A 273 8.40 -13.24 20.66
CA GLU A 273 8.00 -14.15 21.74
C GLU A 273 8.13 -13.50 23.13
N GLU A 274 8.71 -12.30 23.21
CA GLU A 274 8.92 -11.62 24.48
C GLU A 274 7.60 -11.10 25.06
N SER A 275 7.47 -11.07 26.39
CA SER A 275 6.33 -10.44 27.05
C SER A 275 6.38 -8.92 26.90
N ILE A 276 5.23 -8.23 27.02
CA ILE A 276 5.17 -6.76 26.95
C ILE A 276 6.08 -6.12 28.00
N ASP A 277 6.11 -6.65 29.22
CA ASP A 277 6.99 -6.14 30.28
C ASP A 277 8.46 -6.33 29.94
N ASN A 278 8.84 -7.45 29.31
CA ASN A 278 10.21 -7.64 28.88
C ASN A 278 10.58 -6.73 27.70
N ILE A 279 9.64 -6.44 26.78
CA ILE A 279 9.82 -5.41 25.74
C ILE A 279 10.08 -4.04 26.37
N ARG A 280 9.34 -3.66 27.41
CA ARG A 280 9.53 -2.40 28.17
C ARG A 280 10.94 -2.32 28.76
N ILE A 281 11.39 -3.40 29.40
CA ILE A 281 12.74 -3.52 29.95
C ILE A 281 13.81 -3.37 28.85
N ILE A 282 13.64 -4.06 27.71
CA ILE A 282 14.57 -3.99 26.57
C ILE A 282 14.60 -2.57 25.99
N PHE A 283 13.44 -1.92 25.86
CA PHE A 283 13.33 -0.54 25.40
C PHE A 283 14.15 0.41 26.27
N HIS A 284 13.93 0.42 27.58
CA HIS A 284 14.67 1.30 28.47
C HIS A 284 16.17 0.97 28.52
N ARG A 285 16.54 -0.32 28.47
CA ARG A 285 17.94 -0.73 28.46
C ARG A 285 18.66 -0.26 27.19
N THR A 286 18.03 -0.43 26.02
CA THR A 286 18.62 0.02 24.75
C THR A 286 18.69 1.54 24.65
N LEU A 287 17.70 2.25 25.21
CA LEU A 287 17.70 3.71 25.35
C LEU A 287 18.88 4.19 26.21
N LEU A 288 19.10 3.60 27.39
CA LEU A 288 20.23 3.95 28.26
C LEU A 288 21.58 3.69 27.59
N CYS A 289 21.75 2.52 26.96
CA CYS A 289 22.97 2.20 26.22
C CYS A 289 23.24 3.22 25.09
N THR A 290 22.18 3.66 24.41
CA THR A 290 22.26 4.74 23.41
C THR A 290 22.68 6.06 24.06
N TYR A 291 22.09 6.42 25.20
CA TYR A 291 22.45 7.64 25.93
C TYR A 291 23.88 7.63 26.48
N ILE A 292 24.42 6.50 26.96
CA ILE A 292 25.84 6.39 27.36
C ILE A 292 26.74 6.94 26.23
N SER A 293 26.37 6.66 24.98
CA SER A 293 27.13 7.04 23.79
C SER A 293 27.08 8.54 23.52
N ILE A 294 25.94 9.18 23.78
CA ILE A 294 25.65 10.57 23.37
C ILE A 294 25.88 11.58 24.51
N ILE A 295 25.41 11.29 25.73
CA ILE A 295 25.41 12.23 26.86
C ILE A 295 26.84 12.43 27.40
N LYS A 296 27.22 13.68 27.71
CA LYS A 296 28.52 13.98 28.34
C LYS A 296 28.52 13.47 29.78
N GLY A 297 29.59 12.78 30.18
CA GLY A 297 29.75 12.24 31.52
C GLY A 297 31.17 11.78 31.78
N LYS A 298 31.47 11.41 33.04
CA LYS A 298 32.81 10.97 33.47
C LYS A 298 33.06 9.47 33.18
N TRP A 299 32.10 8.77 32.59
CA TRP A 299 32.22 7.36 32.23
C TRP A 299 33.01 7.13 30.93
N LYS A 300 33.59 5.93 30.83
CA LYS A 300 34.22 5.48 29.59
C LYS A 300 33.17 5.34 28.49
N LYS A 301 33.42 5.99 27.36
CA LYS A 301 32.54 5.88 26.19
C LYS A 301 32.64 4.49 25.55
N PRO A 302 31.52 3.93 25.05
CA PRO A 302 31.51 2.69 24.31
C PRO A 302 32.32 2.83 23.02
N THR A 303 32.89 1.73 22.54
CA THR A 303 33.56 1.69 21.23
C THR A 303 32.56 2.00 20.11
N LYS A 304 33.05 2.41 18.94
CA LYS A 304 32.17 2.67 17.78
C LYS A 304 31.28 1.47 17.43
N GLU A 305 31.82 0.26 17.57
CA GLU A 305 31.09 -0.98 17.34
C GLU A 305 29.94 -1.15 18.34
N GLN A 306 30.21 -0.95 19.64
CA GLN A 306 29.18 -0.99 20.67
C GLN A 306 28.08 0.04 20.44
N GLN A 307 28.45 1.27 20.03
CA GLN A 307 27.47 2.32 19.71
C GLN A 307 26.55 1.90 18.56
N ILE A 308 27.11 1.29 17.51
CA ILE A 308 26.34 0.75 16.38
C ILE A 308 25.38 -0.35 16.86
N THR A 309 25.84 -1.27 17.71
CA THR A 309 24.99 -2.32 18.28
C THR A 309 23.85 -1.74 19.12
N TYR A 310 24.11 -0.71 19.92
CA TYR A 310 23.08 -0.08 20.74
C TYR A 310 21.99 0.59 19.89
N LEU A 311 22.39 1.34 18.86
CA LEU A 311 21.45 1.96 17.92
C LEU A 311 20.65 0.91 17.15
N ARG A 312 21.28 -0.18 16.69
CA ARG A 312 20.60 -1.29 16.02
C ARG A 312 19.55 -1.94 16.92
N ASN A 313 19.92 -2.27 18.15
CA ASN A 313 19.00 -2.89 19.11
C ASN A 313 17.84 -1.94 19.47
N PHE A 314 18.11 -0.63 19.56
CA PHE A 314 17.06 0.37 19.75
C PHE A 314 16.11 0.43 18.54
N SER A 315 16.64 0.42 17.30
CA SER A 315 15.81 0.32 16.10
C SER A 315 14.94 -0.94 16.10
N HIS A 316 15.48 -2.11 16.48
CA HIS A 316 14.74 -3.37 16.51
C HIS A 316 13.59 -3.36 17.54
N VAL A 317 13.81 -2.81 18.75
CA VAL A 317 12.73 -2.74 19.75
C VAL A 317 11.64 -1.76 19.34
N ILE A 318 11.99 -0.65 18.68
CA ILE A 318 11.01 0.28 18.11
C ILE A 318 10.16 -0.39 17.04
N GLU A 319 10.78 -1.15 16.13
CA GLU A 319 10.03 -1.93 15.14
C GLU A 319 9.09 -2.94 15.80
N GLU A 320 9.52 -3.58 16.89
CA GLU A 320 8.66 -4.52 17.62
C GLU A 320 7.47 -3.84 18.29
N ILE A 321 7.69 -2.68 18.92
CA ILE A 321 6.63 -1.84 19.49
C ILE A 321 5.62 -1.45 18.42
N ASN A 322 6.10 -1.00 17.25
CA ASN A 322 5.26 -0.64 16.12
C ASN A 322 4.46 -1.83 15.59
N ARG A 323 5.12 -2.96 15.36
CA ARG A 323 4.53 -4.21 14.84
C ARG A 323 3.41 -4.72 15.74
N ARG A 324 3.60 -4.67 17.05
CA ARG A 324 2.64 -5.18 18.04
C ARG A 324 1.48 -4.24 18.36
N GLY A 325 1.52 -3.00 17.90
CA GLY A 325 0.48 -2.06 18.30
C GLY A 325 0.69 -1.40 19.67
N LEU A 326 1.88 -1.48 20.28
CA LEU A 326 2.08 -0.99 21.66
C LEU A 326 2.10 0.55 21.72
N ASP A 327 1.53 1.13 22.78
CA ASP A 327 1.58 2.57 23.02
C ASP A 327 2.92 2.96 23.65
N MET A 328 3.56 4.00 23.11
CA MET A 328 4.78 4.57 23.69
C MET A 328 4.54 5.16 25.08
N ASN A 329 3.30 5.51 25.42
CA ASN A 329 2.93 5.86 26.80
C ASN A 329 3.15 4.70 27.78
N ASP A 330 3.01 3.45 27.32
CA ASP A 330 3.33 2.27 28.13
C ASP A 330 4.84 2.10 28.30
N MET A 331 5.66 2.77 27.50
CA MET A 331 7.12 2.79 27.65
C MET A 331 7.60 3.89 28.61
N ASN A 332 6.70 4.40 29.47
CA ASN A 332 7.04 5.42 30.44
C ASN A 332 7.86 4.83 31.59
N LYS A 333 9.00 5.47 31.91
CA LYS A 333 9.90 5.08 33.01
C LYS A 333 9.21 5.00 34.37
N ASN A 334 8.14 5.77 34.59
CA ASN A 334 7.39 5.80 35.85
C ASN A 334 6.58 4.52 36.10
N LEU A 335 6.42 3.67 35.07
CA LEU A 335 5.73 2.38 35.18
C LEU A 335 6.67 1.25 35.61
N LEU A 336 7.98 1.53 35.74
CA LEU A 336 8.97 0.54 36.13
C LEU A 336 9.02 0.38 37.66
N SER A 337 9.03 -0.87 38.11
CA SER A 337 9.38 -1.23 39.49
C SER A 337 10.88 -1.07 39.76
N GLU A 338 11.27 -0.99 41.03
CA GLU A 338 12.68 -0.92 41.43
C GLU A 338 13.49 -2.15 40.98
N GLN A 339 12.86 -3.33 40.94
CA GLN A 339 13.48 -4.56 40.45
C GLN A 339 13.78 -4.46 38.94
N GLU A 340 12.86 -3.89 38.17
CA GLU A 340 13.06 -3.67 36.73
C GLU A 340 14.14 -2.63 36.47
N ILE A 341 14.12 -1.51 37.19
CA ILE A 341 15.17 -0.48 37.11
C ILE A 341 16.53 -1.11 37.40
N THR A 342 16.63 -1.96 38.42
CA THR A 342 17.87 -2.68 38.77
C THR A 342 18.34 -3.59 37.63
N ARG A 343 17.42 -4.33 37.00
CA ARG A 343 17.72 -5.20 35.85
C ARG A 343 18.16 -4.40 34.63
N ILE A 344 17.47 -3.31 34.32
CA ILE A 344 17.78 -2.39 33.21
C ILE A 344 19.17 -1.78 33.39
N SER A 345 19.47 -1.34 34.61
CA SER A 345 20.66 -0.58 35.00
C SER A 345 21.95 -1.41 35.07
N LYS A 346 21.86 -2.74 34.95
CA LYS A 346 23.04 -3.62 35.05
C LYS A 346 24.11 -3.26 34.02
N GLY A 347 25.26 -2.79 34.49
CA GLY A 347 26.42 -2.38 33.69
C GLY A 347 26.35 -0.95 33.15
N ILE A 348 25.37 -0.15 33.59
CA ILE A 348 25.22 1.27 33.22
C ILE A 348 25.81 2.13 34.36
N PRO A 349 26.52 3.24 34.04
CA PRO A 349 27.03 4.17 35.05
C PRO A 349 25.91 4.74 35.94
N GLN A 350 26.12 4.77 37.27
CA GLN A 350 25.11 5.21 38.24
C GLN A 350 24.71 6.67 38.06
N ASP A 351 25.65 7.53 37.67
CA ASP A 351 25.39 8.94 37.38
C ASP A 351 24.44 9.14 36.19
N LEU A 352 24.55 8.30 35.15
CA LEU A 352 23.58 8.30 34.06
C LEU A 352 22.20 7.76 34.49
N ILE A 353 22.18 6.71 35.32
CA ILE A 353 20.92 6.16 35.85
C ILE A 353 20.20 7.23 36.68
N ASP A 354 20.93 7.94 37.54
CA ASP A 354 20.39 8.99 38.38
C ASP A 354 19.85 10.15 37.53
N LEU A 355 20.58 10.55 36.48
CA LEU A 355 20.13 11.58 35.53
C LEU A 355 18.82 11.20 34.84
N ILE A 356 18.68 9.95 34.39
CA ILE A 356 17.52 9.52 33.59
C ILE A 356 16.33 9.12 34.45
N PHE A 357 16.53 8.50 35.62
CA PHE A 357 15.45 7.96 36.45
C PHE A 357 15.18 8.73 37.74
N LYS A 358 16.16 9.41 38.35
CA LYS A 358 15.99 10.08 39.65
C LYS A 358 15.68 11.57 39.54
N GLU A 359 16.06 12.24 38.45
CA GLU A 359 15.58 13.61 38.23
C GLU A 359 14.08 13.57 37.91
N LYS A 360 13.26 14.02 38.87
CA LYS A 360 11.88 14.42 38.58
C LYS A 360 11.96 15.55 37.55
N PRO A 361 11.16 15.50 36.48
CA PRO A 361 11.06 16.65 35.60
C PRO A 361 10.53 17.82 36.43
N ASN A 362 11.31 18.91 36.50
CA ASN A 362 10.77 20.21 36.87
C ASN A 362 9.92 20.67 35.68
N TYR A 363 8.62 20.35 35.72
CA TYR A 363 7.61 21.04 34.94
C TYR A 363 6.73 21.84 35.89
#